data_AF-A0A8H5MG95-F1
#
_entry.id   AF-A0A8H5MG95-F1
#
_cell.length_a   1.000
_cell.length_b   1.000
_cell.length_c   1.000
_cell.angle_alpha   90.00
_cell.angle_beta   90.00
_cell.angle_gamma   90.00
#
_symmetry.space_group_name_H-M   'P 1'
#
loop_
_entity.id
_entity.type
_entity.pdbx_description
1 polymer ?
#
loop_
_entity_poly.entity_id
_entity_poly.type
_entity_poly.pdbx_seq_one_letter_code
_entity_poly.pdbx_strand_id
1 'polypeptide(L)'
;MGNRRISRDLKLCAIQLYKRGLLDLNDILDCVGFSERTFYWVLEFWRETGDVVPHHYGLCGRKRLLMHDDIEYLVHLVRHRPDYFLDELTSLMQDNRFIAVHLSTICRELTRQGISLKKL
;
A
#
# COMPACT_ATOMS: atom_id res chain seq x y z
N MET A 1 -20.16 -8.31 13.95
CA MET A 1 -19.59 -7.14 14.67
C MET A 1 -19.00 -6.21 13.64
N GLY A 2 -19.42 -4.94 13.63
CA GLY A 2 -18.88 -3.93 12.70
C GLY A 2 -17.38 -3.73 12.89
N ASN A 3 -16.67 -3.31 11.84
CA ASN A 3 -15.23 -3.11 11.82
C ASN A 3 -14.84 -1.91 12.72
N ARG A 4 -14.85 -2.11 14.05
CA ARG A 4 -14.51 -1.10 15.05
C ARG A 4 -13.00 -1.02 15.15
N ARG A 5 -12.45 0.19 14.97
CA ARG A 5 -11.02 0.44 15.19
C ARG A 5 -10.73 0.32 16.69
N ILE A 6 -9.97 -0.71 17.06
CA ILE A 6 -9.46 -0.91 18.42
C ILE A 6 -8.16 -0.12 18.55
N SER A 7 -8.05 0.70 19.61
CA SER A 7 -6.84 1.47 19.89
C SER A 7 -5.63 0.56 20.14
N ARG A 8 -4.44 1.03 19.76
CA ARG A 8 -3.17 0.34 20.04
C ARG A 8 -2.97 0.11 21.54
N ASP A 9 -3.29 1.10 22.35
CA ASP A 9 -3.10 1.04 23.80
C ASP A 9 -3.96 -0.04 24.45
N LEU A 10 -5.21 -0.17 23.98
CA LEU A 10 -6.13 -1.21 24.43
C LEU A 10 -5.58 -2.62 24.14
N LYS A 11 -4.98 -2.82 22.97
CA LYS A 11 -4.31 -4.09 22.63
C LYS A 11 -3.09 -4.34 23.51
N LEU A 12 -2.28 -3.32 23.80
CA LEU A 12 -1.13 -3.44 24.71
C LEU A 12 -1.57 -3.79 26.13
N CYS A 13 -2.58 -3.10 26.65
CA CYS A 13 -3.14 -3.37 27.97
C CYS A 13 -3.65 -4.81 28.07
N ALA A 14 -4.42 -5.28 27.08
CA ALA A 14 -4.90 -6.66 27.04
C ALA A 14 -3.76 -7.71 27.11
N ILE A 15 -2.69 -7.53 26.33
CA ILE A 15 -1.54 -8.44 26.35
C ILE A 15 -0.84 -8.39 27.70
N GLN A 16 -0.64 -7.20 28.27
CA GLN A 16 0.04 -7.04 29.56
C GLN A 16 -0.75 -7.67 30.71
N LEU A 17 -2.07 -7.49 30.73
CA LEU A 17 -2.97 -8.11 31.71
C LEU A 17 -2.92 -9.64 31.63
N TYR A 18 -2.97 -10.19 30.41
CA TYR A 18 -2.86 -11.62 30.18
C TYR A 18 -1.49 -12.18 30.57
N LYS A 19 -0.39 -11.52 30.17
CA LYS A 19 0.98 -11.95 30.49
C LYS A 19 1.28 -11.96 31.98
N ARG A 20 0.73 -11.00 32.72
CA ARG A 20 0.91 -10.89 34.18
C ARG A 20 -0.06 -11.77 34.96
N GLY A 21 -1.01 -12.43 34.29
CA GLY A 21 -2.02 -13.28 34.92
C GLY A 21 -2.93 -12.53 35.89
N LEU A 22 -3.19 -11.24 35.64
CA LEU A 22 -3.93 -10.37 36.57
C LEU A 22 -5.45 -10.57 36.48
N LEU A 23 -5.95 -11.04 35.34
CA LEU A 23 -7.36 -11.26 35.05
C LEU A 23 -7.52 -12.51 34.19
N ASP A 24 -8.69 -13.16 34.27
CA ASP A 24 -9.04 -14.23 33.33
C ASP A 24 -9.25 -13.66 31.92
N LEU A 25 -9.09 -14.50 30.90
CA LEU A 25 -9.23 -14.09 29.52
C LEU A 25 -10.62 -13.49 29.25
N ASN A 26 -11.68 -14.09 29.78
CA ASN A 26 -13.05 -13.61 29.56
C ASN A 26 -13.24 -12.19 30.11
N ASP A 27 -12.76 -11.93 31.33
CA ASP A 27 -12.81 -10.61 31.96
C ASP A 27 -12.05 -9.56 31.14
N ILE A 28 -10.88 -9.93 30.59
CA ILE A 28 -10.08 -9.04 29.73
C ILE A 28 -10.85 -8.70 28.45
N LEU A 29 -11.46 -9.70 27.81
CA LEU A 29 -12.22 -9.52 26.57
C LEU A 29 -13.44 -8.61 26.78
N ASP A 30 -14.15 -8.80 27.89
CA ASP A 30 -15.31 -7.99 28.27
C ASP A 30 -14.92 -6.53 28.60
N CYS A 31 -13.81 -6.33 29.32
CA CYS A 31 -13.33 -4.99 29.67
C CYS A 31 -12.85 -4.18 28.45
N VAL A 32 -12.13 -4.82 27.52
CA VAL A 32 -11.50 -4.12 26.38
C VAL A 32 -12.41 -4.10 25.14
N GLY A 33 -13.43 -4.97 25.10
CA GLY A 33 -14.47 -4.97 24.06
C GLY A 33 -14.03 -5.51 22.70
N PHE A 34 -13.23 -6.59 22.71
CA PHE A 34 -12.65 -7.22 21.52
C PHE A 34 -12.94 -8.72 21.52
N SER A 35 -13.04 -9.31 20.33
CA SER A 35 -13.33 -10.73 20.22
C SER A 35 -12.11 -11.58 20.60
N GLU A 36 -12.36 -12.78 21.12
CA GLU A 36 -11.34 -13.78 21.41
C GLU A 36 -10.41 -14.04 20.20
N ARG A 37 -10.99 -14.11 18.99
CA ARG A 37 -10.21 -14.23 17.74
C ARG A 37 -9.24 -13.05 17.55
N THR A 38 -9.68 -11.83 17.83
CA THR A 38 -8.83 -10.64 17.74
C THR A 38 -7.72 -10.68 18.77
N PHE A 39 -8.01 -11.15 19.99
CA PHE A 39 -7.02 -11.32 21.03
C PHE A 39 -5.92 -12.31 20.62
N TYR A 40 -6.28 -13.51 20.15
CA TYR A 40 -5.28 -14.49 19.73
C TYR A 40 -4.46 -14.02 18.54
N TRP A 41 -5.08 -13.35 17.56
CA TRP A 41 -4.34 -12.76 16.45
C TRP A 41 -3.33 -11.69 16.93
N VAL A 42 -3.74 -10.83 17.87
CA VAL A 42 -2.87 -9.82 18.48
C VAL A 42 -1.76 -10.47 19.31
N LEU A 43 -2.04 -11.56 20.02
CA LEU A 43 -1.08 -12.30 20.84
C LEU A 43 -0.03 -13.01 19.97
N GLU A 44 -0.45 -13.65 18.88
CA GLU A 44 0.43 -14.26 17.88
C GLU A 44 1.32 -13.19 17.24
N PHE A 45 0.72 -12.09 16.76
CA PHE A 45 1.46 -10.98 16.16
C PHE A 45 2.50 -10.38 17.13
N TRP A 46 2.15 -10.24 18.41
CA TRP A 46 3.08 -9.80 19.45
C TRP A 46 4.23 -10.78 19.69
N ARG A 47 3.98 -12.09 19.64
CA ARG A 47 5.03 -13.11 19.79
C ARG A 47 6.02 -13.08 18.62
N GLU A 48 5.53 -12.79 17.42
CA GLU A 48 6.36 -12.74 16.20
C GLU A 48 7.13 -11.42 16.06
N THR A 49 6.47 -10.28 16.30
CA THR A 49 7.00 -8.96 15.95
C THR A 49 7.37 -8.10 17.17
N GLY A 50 6.83 -8.41 18.36
CA GLY A 50 6.99 -7.57 19.55
C GLY A 50 6.14 -6.29 19.54
N ASP A 51 5.22 -6.14 18.59
CA ASP A 51 4.25 -5.05 18.51
C ASP A 51 2.82 -5.60 18.40
N VAL A 52 1.81 -4.75 18.57
CA VAL A 52 0.38 -5.13 18.56
C VAL A 52 -0.39 -4.60 17.35
N VAL A 53 0.28 -3.81 16.50
CA VAL A 53 -0.27 -3.27 15.28
C VAL A 53 0.71 -3.54 14.14
N PRO A 54 0.23 -4.02 12.98
CA PRO A 54 1.07 -4.15 11.81
C PRO A 54 1.56 -2.76 11.36
N HIS A 55 2.86 -2.64 11.11
CA HIS A 55 3.43 -1.47 10.49
C HIS A 55 2.97 -1.43 9.03
N HIS A 56 2.06 -0.53 8.70
CA HIS A 56 1.65 -0.28 7.32
C HIS A 56 2.76 0.51 6.62
N TYR A 57 3.70 -0.19 5.97
CA TYR A 57 4.67 0.43 5.07
C TYR A 57 3.97 0.90 3.78
N GLY A 58 3.32 2.07 3.83
CA GLY A 58 2.80 2.77 2.65
C GLY A 58 1.74 2.02 1.83
N LEU A 59 1.23 2.70 0.79
CA LEU A 59 0.05 2.31 0.00
C LEU A 59 0.12 0.86 -0.49
N CYS A 60 -0.77 0.03 0.05
CA CYS A 60 -0.99 -1.34 -0.42
C CYS A 60 -1.77 -1.29 -1.75
N GLY A 61 -1.03 -1.45 -2.85
CA GLY A 61 -1.60 -1.55 -4.19
C GLY A 61 -0.73 -2.44 -5.06
N ARG A 62 -1.28 -2.91 -6.18
CA ARG A 62 -0.52 -3.69 -7.17
C ARG A 62 0.73 -2.89 -7.57
N LYS A 63 1.89 -3.56 -7.57
CA LYS A 63 3.15 -2.99 -8.07
C LYS A 63 2.91 -2.40 -9.46
N ARG A 64 3.36 -1.17 -9.68
CA ARG A 64 3.24 -0.50 -10.97
C ARG A 64 4.12 -1.22 -11.99
N LEU A 65 3.68 -1.20 -13.25
CA LEU A 65 4.38 -1.88 -14.34
C LEU A 65 5.61 -1.08 -14.81
N LEU A 66 5.53 0.24 -14.80
CA LEU A 66 6.65 1.14 -15.10
C LEU A 66 7.43 1.43 -13.82
N MET A 67 8.75 1.22 -13.87
CA MET A 67 9.66 1.62 -12.80
C MET A 67 9.97 3.11 -12.91
N HIS A 68 10.64 3.65 -11.89
CA HIS A 68 11.03 5.06 -11.86
C HIS A 68 11.80 5.48 -13.13
N ASP A 69 12.78 4.68 -13.54
CA ASP A 69 13.65 4.98 -14.69
C ASP A 69 12.91 4.98 -16.03
N ASP A 70 11.82 4.18 -16.14
CA ASP A 70 10.98 4.15 -17.34
C ASP A 70 10.09 5.39 -17.41
N ILE A 71 9.62 5.86 -16.26
CA ILE A 71 8.84 7.11 -16.16
C ILE A 71 9.75 8.29 -16.49
N GLU A 72 10.98 8.32 -15.99
CA GLU A 72 11.94 9.38 -16.30
C GLU A 72 12.27 9.41 -17.80
N TYR A 73 12.46 8.24 -18.41
CA TYR A 73 12.62 8.12 -19.86
C TYR A 73 11.45 8.68 -20.65
N LEU A 74 10.21 8.35 -20.26
CA LEU A 74 8.99 8.92 -20.88
C LEU A 74 8.96 10.45 -20.76
N VAL A 75 9.28 10.98 -19.59
CA VAL A 75 9.33 12.43 -19.37
C VAL A 75 10.39 13.09 -20.25
N HIS A 76 11.56 12.47 -20.42
CA HIS A 76 12.59 12.97 -21.33
C HIS A 76 12.16 12.97 -22.79
N LEU A 77 11.50 11.91 -23.26
CA LEU A 77 10.98 11.84 -24.64
C LEU A 77 9.99 12.99 -24.91
N VAL A 78 9.02 13.18 -24.01
CA VAL A 78 8.00 14.22 -24.14
C VAL A 78 8.60 15.63 -24.05
N ARG A 79 9.61 15.84 -23.19
CA ARG A 79 10.30 17.15 -23.09
C ARG A 79 11.14 17.45 -24.32
N HIS A 80 11.78 16.45 -24.90
CA HIS A 80 12.64 16.62 -26.08
C HIS A 80 11.83 16.84 -27.35
N ARG A 81 10.76 16.06 -27.54
CA ARG A 81 9.80 16.23 -28.64
C ARG A 81 8.39 16.08 -28.10
N PRO A 82 7.69 17.19 -27.86
CA PRO A 82 6.36 17.11 -27.30
C PRO A 82 5.36 16.57 -28.31
N ASP A 83 5.69 16.51 -29.60
CA ASP A 83 4.79 16.12 -30.70
C ASP A 83 4.53 14.62 -30.80
N TYR A 84 5.13 13.81 -29.93
CA TYR A 84 4.84 12.39 -29.87
C TYR A 84 3.40 12.11 -29.45
N PHE A 85 2.74 11.24 -30.20
CA PHE A 85 1.46 10.68 -29.83
C PHE A 85 1.63 9.54 -28.80
N LEU A 86 0.55 9.19 -28.10
CA LEU A 86 0.60 8.17 -27.05
C LEU A 86 0.94 6.77 -27.56
N ASP A 87 0.51 6.44 -28.77
CA ASP A 87 0.82 5.20 -29.46
C ASP A 87 2.28 5.14 -29.88
N GLU A 88 2.85 6.25 -30.36
CA GLU A 88 4.29 6.36 -30.62
C GLU A 88 5.11 6.16 -29.34
N LEU A 89 4.70 6.78 -28.23
CA LEU A 89 5.34 6.58 -26.92
C LEU A 89 5.24 5.12 -26.46
N THR A 90 4.13 4.45 -26.77
CA THR A 90 3.95 3.03 -26.48
C THR A 90 4.92 2.16 -27.28
N SER A 91 5.04 2.41 -28.58
CA SER A 91 6.01 1.73 -29.45
C SER A 91 7.45 1.96 -28.97
N LEU A 92 7.80 3.21 -28.60
CA LEU A 92 9.13 3.53 -28.06
C LEU A 92 9.42 2.83 -26.73
N MET A 93 8.41 2.62 -25.89
CA MET A 93 8.56 1.87 -24.64
C MET A 93 8.80 0.38 -24.90
N GLN A 94 8.10 -0.17 -25.89
CA GLN A 94 8.29 -1.55 -26.31
C GLN A 94 9.66 -1.76 -26.96
N ASP A 95 10.11 -0.84 -27.81
CA ASP A 95 11.35 -1.00 -28.57
C ASP A 95 12.60 -0.67 -27.75
N ASN A 96 12.57 0.41 -26.95
CA ASN A 96 13.76 0.91 -26.25
C ASN A 96 13.89 0.41 -24.81
N ARG A 97 12.77 0.05 -24.17
CA ARG A 97 12.78 -0.48 -22.79
C ARG A 97 12.26 -1.90 -22.68
N PHE A 98 11.79 -2.52 -23.76
CA PHE A 98 11.23 -3.87 -23.77
C PHE A 98 10.00 -4.03 -22.85
N ILE A 99 9.22 -2.94 -22.69
CA ILE A 99 8.02 -2.93 -21.85
C ILE A 99 6.78 -2.69 -22.71
N ALA A 100 5.93 -3.70 -22.82
CA ALA A 100 4.61 -3.56 -23.42
C ALA A 100 3.62 -2.96 -22.41
N VAL A 101 3.32 -1.67 -22.57
CA VAL A 101 2.32 -0.94 -21.79
C VAL A 101 1.13 -0.56 -22.66
N HIS A 102 -0.07 -0.57 -22.09
CA HIS A 102 -1.24 0.01 -22.76
C HIS A 102 -1.18 1.55 -22.73
N LEU A 103 -1.76 2.21 -23.75
CA LEU A 103 -1.90 3.67 -23.88
C LEU A 103 -2.39 4.33 -22.58
N SER A 104 -3.39 3.74 -21.93
CA SER A 104 -3.96 4.24 -20.68
C SER A 104 -2.95 4.28 -19.53
N THR A 105 -1.98 3.35 -19.53
CA THR A 105 -0.91 3.32 -18.52
C THR A 105 0.03 4.49 -18.72
N ILE A 106 0.49 4.73 -19.96
CA ILE A 106 1.32 5.89 -20.29
C ILE A 106 0.59 7.20 -19.97
N CYS A 107 -0.66 7.33 -20.40
CA CYS A 107 -1.46 8.53 -20.13
C CYS A 107 -1.60 8.83 -18.63
N ARG A 108 -1.89 7.80 -17.82
CA ARG A 108 -1.99 7.95 -16.36
C ARG A 108 -0.66 8.32 -15.72
N GLU A 109 0.44 7.69 -16.13
CA GLU A 109 1.75 8.01 -15.54
C GLU A 109 2.23 9.41 -15.96
N LEU A 110 2.00 9.85 -17.21
CA LEU A 110 2.29 11.22 -17.65
C LEU A 110 1.45 12.25 -16.88
N THR A 111 0.16 12.00 -16.69
CA THR A 111 -0.72 12.88 -15.90
C THR A 111 -0.22 13.02 -14.46
N ARG A 112 0.25 11.92 -13.85
CA ARG A 112 0.85 11.94 -12.50
C ARG A 112 2.15 12.75 -12.43
N GLN A 113 2.89 12.84 -13.52
CA GLN A 113 4.08 13.69 -13.64
C GLN A 113 3.74 15.15 -13.98
N GLY A 114 2.46 15.54 -13.94
CA GLY A 114 2.01 16.90 -14.26
C GLY A 114 1.98 17.20 -15.76
N ILE A 115 2.16 16.19 -16.60
CA ILE A 115 2.04 16.30 -18.06
C ILE A 115 0.59 15.96 -18.40
N SER A 116 -0.31 16.94 -18.24
CA SER A 116 -1.69 16.84 -18.74
C SER A 116 -1.64 16.94 -20.27
N LEU A 117 -1.82 15.82 -20.94
CA LEU A 117 -1.51 15.65 -22.35
C LEU A 117 -2.19 16.66 -23.28
N LYS A 118 -1.43 16.96 -24.34
CA LYS A 118 -1.82 17.62 -25.58
C LYS A 118 -3.16 17.09 -26.11
N LYS A 119 -3.90 17.99 -26.78
CA LYS A 119 -5.19 17.72 -27.43
C LYS A 119 -5.05 16.55 -28.42
N LEU A 120 -6.03 15.65 -28.38
CA LEU A 120 -6.34 14.64 -29.39
C LEU A 120 -6.29 15.22 -30.81
#